data_AF-A0A2N5ND12-F1
#
_entry.id   AF-A0A2N5ND12-F1
#
_cell.length_a   1.000
_cell.length_b   1.000
_cell.length_c   1.000
_cell.angle_alpha   90.00
_cell.angle_beta   90.00
_cell.angle_gamma   90.00
#
_symmetry.space_group_name_H-M   'P 1'
#
loop_
_entity.id
_entity.type
_entity.pdbx_description
1 polymer ?
#
loop_
_entity_poly.entity_id
_entity_poly.type
_entity_poly.pdbx_seq_one_letter_code
_entity_poly.pdbx_strand_id
1 'polypeptide(L)' 'MGAIIWINGAFGSGKTQTAWELHRRLPGSFVFDPENAGYYIRENLPAELEASFP' A
#
# COMPACT_ATOMS: atom_id res chain seq x y z
N MET A 1 17.09 -2.33 16.25
CA MET A 1 15.68 -1.92 16.25
C MET A 1 15.36 -1.42 14.85
N GLY A 2 14.27 -1.89 14.25
CA GLY A 2 13.80 -1.37 12.95
C GLY A 2 12.89 -0.16 13.12
N ALA A 3 12.75 0.65 12.08
CA ALA A 3 11.80 1.75 12.02
C ALA A 3 10.71 1.45 10.99
N ILE A 4 9.47 1.86 11.28
CA ILE A 4 8.37 1.85 10.31
C ILE A 4 8.19 3.28 9.82
N ILE A 5 8.24 3.47 8.49
CA ILE A 5 7.99 4.76 7.84
C ILE A 5 6.61 4.69 7.20
N TRP A 6 5.67 5.50 7.70
CA TRP A 6 4.32 5.59 7.15
C TRP A 6 4.20 6.78 6.19
N ILE A 7 3.81 6.53 4.93
CA ILE A 7 3.67 7.56 3.90
C ILE A 7 2.19 7.78 3.61
N ASN A 8 1.65 8.90 4.10
CA ASN A 8 0.26 9.32 3.85
C ASN A 8 0.22 10.45 2.82
N GLY A 9 -0.85 10.50 2.02
CA GLY A 9 -1.10 11.53 1.02
C GLY A 9 -2.37 11.25 0.22
N ALA A 10 -2.98 12.31 -0.33
CA ALA A 10 -4.18 12.23 -1.17
C ALA A 10 -3.97 11.35 -2.43
N PHE A 11 -5.05 11.03 -3.15
CA PHE A 11 -4.96 10.35 -4.45
C PHE A 11 -4.05 11.13 -5.41
N GLY A 12 -3.13 10.46 -6.09
CA GLY A 12 -2.17 11.10 -7.01
C GLY A 12 -1.03 11.90 -6.37
N SER A 13 -0.93 11.99 -5.04
CA SER A 13 0.10 12.80 -4.36
C SER A 13 1.54 12.26 -4.39
N GLY A 14 1.79 11.12 -5.06
CA GLY A 14 3.15 10.57 -5.21
C GLY A 14 3.63 9.65 -4.08
N LYS A 15 2.73 9.07 -3.27
CA LYS A 15 3.07 8.12 -2.19
C LYS A 15 3.95 6.96 -2.64
N THR A 16 3.53 6.25 -3.69
CA THR A 16 4.24 5.10 -4.25
C THR A 16 5.63 5.49 -4.73
N GLN A 17 5.74 6.60 -5.48
CA GLN A 17 7.03 7.11 -5.94
C GLN A 17 7.96 7.44 -4.77
N THR A 18 7.43 8.10 -3.73
CA THR A 18 8.18 8.44 -2.52
C THR A 18 8.67 7.19 -1.78
N ALA A 19 7.83 6.16 -1.64
CA ALA A 19 8.21 4.89 -1.01
C ALA A 19 9.39 4.22 -1.72
N TRP A 20 9.34 4.17 -3.06
CA TRP A 20 10.38 3.56 -3.87
C TRP A 20 11.68 4.38 -3.91
N GLU A 21 11.60 5.71 -3.88
CA GLU A 21 12.79 6.57 -3.73
C GLU A 21 13.46 6.40 -2.37
N LEU A 22 12.68 6.25 -1.29
CA LEU A 22 13.22 5.94 0.03
C LEU A 22 13.89 4.57 0.04
N HIS A 23 13.25 3.55 -0.55
CA HIS A 23 13.81 2.20 -0.61
C HIS A 23 15.16 2.17 -1.32
N ARG A 24 15.31 2.89 -2.44
CA ARG A 24 16.59 3.04 -3.16
C ARG A 24 17.71 3.64 -2.30
N ARG A 25 17.37 4.50 -1.35
CA ARG A 25 18.32 5.26 -0.51
C ARG A 25 18.54 4.66 0.87
N LEU A 26 17.71 3.70 1.29
CA LEU A 26 17.78 3.03 2.58
C LEU A 26 18.05 1.53 2.37
N PRO A 27 19.34 1.13 2.29
CA PRO A 27 19.71 -0.28 2.13
C PRO A 27 19.10 -1.16 3.23
N GLY A 28 18.58 -2.32 2.85
CA GLY A 28 17.94 -3.26 3.77
C GLY A 28 16.53 -2.85 4.21
N SER A 29 15.95 -1.79 3.64
CA SER A 29 14.53 -1.46 3.82
C SER A 29 13.63 -2.37 2.98
N PHE A 30 12.33 -2.37 3.29
CA PHE A 30 11.31 -3.11 2.56
C PHE A 30 10.11 -2.19 2.29
N VAL A 31 9.58 -2.22 1.06
CA VAL A 31 8.35 -1.51 0.71
C VAL A 31 7.18 -2.47 0.92
N PHE A 32 6.32 -2.14 1.88
CA PHE A 32 5.06 -2.83 2.09
C PHE A 32 3.92 -2.01 1.47
N ASP A 33 3.20 -2.60 0.52
CA ASP A 33 2.01 -1.99 -0.08
C ASP A 33 0.74 -2.61 0.51
N PRO A 34 -0.04 -1.88 1.33
CA PRO A 34 -1.27 -2.39 1.91
C PRO A 34 -2.37 -2.62 0.88
N GLU A 35 -2.29 -2.03 -0.33
CA GLU A 35 -3.30 -2.21 -1.37
C GLU A 35 -3.43 -3.69 -1.79
N ASN A 36 -2.32 -4.45 -1.75
CA ASN A 36 -2.33 -5.89 -2.03
C ASN A 36 -3.29 -6.68 -1.12
N ALA A 37 -3.38 -6.32 0.16
CA ALA A 37 -4.31 -6.96 1.09
C ALA A 37 -5.76 -6.57 0.75
N GLY A 38 -5.99 -5.32 0.36
CA GLY A 38 -7.30 -4.84 -0.09
C GLY A 38 -7.77 -5.58 -1.35
N TYR A 39 -6.90 -5.74 -2.35
CA TYR A 39 -7.20 -6.50 -3.57
C TYR A 39 -7.53 -7.96 -3.27
N TYR A 40 -6.71 -8.63 -2.46
CA TYR A 40 -6.97 -10.02 -2.07
C TYR A 40 -8.33 -10.18 -1.38
N ILE A 41 -8.67 -9.28 -0.44
CA ILE A 41 -9.98 -9.32 0.23
C ILE A 41 -11.09 -9.12 -0.80
N ARG A 42 -10.96 -8.11 -1.67
CA ARG A 42 -11.97 -7.78 -2.69
C ARG A 42 -12.25 -8.95 -3.63
N GLU A 43 -11.23 -9.65 -4.10
CA GLU A 43 -11.36 -10.82 -5.00
C GLU A 43 -12.05 -12.02 -4.35
N ASN A 44 -12.12 -12.07 -3.03
CA ASN A 44 -12.70 -13.18 -2.27
C ASN A 44 -14.04 -12.82 -1.59
N LEU A 45 -14.61 -11.65 -1.90
CA LEU A 45 -15.92 -11.27 -1.39
C LEU A 45 -17.05 -11.99 -2.15
N PRO A 46 -18.16 -12.33 -1.47
CA PRO A 46 -19.41 -12.63 -2.13
C PRO A 46 -19.83 -11.51 -3.09
N ALA A 47 -20.43 -11.86 -4.22
CA ALA A 47 -20.81 -10.91 -5.28
C ALA A 47 -21.75 -9.81 -4.76
N GLU A 48 -22.58 -10.11 -3.76
CA GLU A 48 -23.51 -9.17 -3.13
C GLU A 48 -22.78 -8.04 -2.37
N LEU A 49 -21.54 -8.28 -1.95
CA LEU A 49 -20.73 -7.32 -1.19
C LEU A 49 -19.71 -6.58 -2.06
N GLU A 50 -19.34 -7.12 -3.21
CA GLU A 50 -18.31 -6.55 -4.10
C GLU A 50 -18.66 -5.13 -4.58
N ALA A 51 -19.92 -4.89 -4.94
CA ALA A 51 -20.39 -3.57 -5.39
C ALA A 51 -20.39 -2.50 -4.28
N SER A 52 -20.30 -2.92 -3.02
CA SER A 52 -20.27 -2.03 -1.85
C SER A 52 -18.88 -1.86 -1.25
N PHE A 53 -17.88 -2.58 -1.76
CA PHE A 53 -16.52 -2.48 -1.26
C PHE A 53 -15.85 -1.20 -1.80
N PRO A 54 -15.28 -0.35 -0.93
CA PRO A 54 -14.69 0.93 -1.31
C PRO A 54 -13.47 0.79 -2.24
#